data_AF-A0A1J5GPA2-F1
#
_entry.id   AF-A0A1J5GPA2-F1
#
_cell.length_a   1.000
_cell.length_b   1.000
_cell.length_c   1.000
_cell.angle_alpha   90.00
_cell.angle_beta   90.00
_cell.angle_gamma   90.00
#
_symmetry.space_group_name_H-M   'P 1'
#
loop_
_entity.id
_entity.type
_entity.pdbx_description
1 polymer ?
#
loop_
_entity_poly.entity_id
_entity_poly.type
_entity_poly.pdbx_seq_one_letter_code
_entity_poly.pdbx_strand_id
1 'polypeptide(L)'
;MSDSTLLIFMVMITLVASYFRSGWLISFVGLATALIIAFVKFPKIFFFSLLGELSYSLYLLHIPIGGRIINIGTRLNSNIYTQILILFFALLLSCLASYIMYKFVEKPVLRYFKNLKYKSSN
;
A
#
# COMPACT_ATOMS: atom_id res chain seq x y z
N MET A 1 -13.59 11.59 29.75
CA MET A 1 -13.30 10.23 29.26
C MET A 1 -11.93 10.31 28.61
N SER A 2 -10.90 9.67 29.17
CA SER A 2 -9.52 9.90 28.75
C SER A 2 -9.27 9.37 27.33
N ASP A 3 -8.37 10.00 26.58
CA ASP A 3 -7.98 9.56 25.22
C ASP A 3 -7.56 8.09 25.19
N SER A 4 -6.95 7.60 26.28
CA SER A 4 -6.59 6.20 26.47
C SER A 4 -7.78 5.24 26.55
N THR A 5 -8.93 5.65 27.12
CA THR A 5 -10.14 4.81 27.16
C THR A 5 -10.79 4.65 25.78
N LEU A 6 -10.76 5.70 24.96
CA LEU A 6 -11.29 5.67 23.60
C LEU A 6 -10.47 4.77 22.67
N LEU A 7 -9.14 4.81 22.79
CA LEU A 7 -8.24 3.97 22.01
C LEU A 7 -8.46 2.47 22.30
N ILE A 8 -8.59 2.11 23.58
CA ILE A 8 -8.84 0.72 23.98
C ILE A 8 -10.18 0.25 23.39
N PHE A 9 -11.21 1.10 23.42
CA PHE A 9 -12.52 0.76 22.87
C PHE A 9 -12.48 0.53 21.35
N MET A 10 -11.75 1.37 20.60
CA MET A 10 -11.55 1.21 19.15
C MET A 10 -10.79 -0.08 18.81
N VAL A 11 -9.76 -0.44 19.59
CA VAL A 11 -9.01 -1.69 19.38
C VAL A 11 -9.89 -2.90 19.67
N MET A 12 -10.72 -2.85 20.72
CA MET A 12 -11.65 -3.94 21.03
C MET A 12 -12.70 -4.13 19.93
N ILE A 13 -13.25 -3.05 19.39
CA ILE A 13 -14.22 -3.12 18.27
C ILE A 13 -13.58 -3.76 17.03
N THR A 14 -12.35 -3.38 16.68
CA THR A 14 -11.68 -3.91 15.48
C THR A 14 -11.30 -5.39 15.61
N LEU A 15 -10.96 -5.85 16.82
CA LEU A 15 -10.70 -7.28 17.11
C LEU A 15 -11.97 -8.12 17.02
N VAL A 16 -13.06 -7.64 17.63
CA VAL A 16 -14.35 -8.33 17.57
C VAL A 16 -14.86 -8.40 16.14
N ALA A 17 -14.79 -7.31 15.37
CA ALA A 17 -15.17 -7.29 13.96
C ALA A 17 -14.31 -8.25 13.11
N SER A 18 -13.01 -8.31 13.35
CA SER A 18 -12.10 -9.23 12.65
C SER A 18 -12.38 -10.71 12.98
N TYR A 19 -12.70 -11.01 14.24
CA TYR A 19 -13.05 -12.36 14.67
C TYR A 19 -14.30 -12.88 13.95
N PHE A 20 -15.36 -12.06 13.84
CA PHE A 20 -16.59 -12.46 13.16
C PHE A 20 -16.43 -12.60 11.65
N ARG A 21 -15.55 -11.82 11.01
CA ARG A 21 -15.40 -11.82 9.55
C ARG A 21 -14.41 -12.84 9.03
N SER A 22 -13.32 -13.08 9.77
CA SER A 22 -12.16 -13.82 9.27
C SER A 22 -11.75 -14.97 10.18
N GLY A 23 -12.36 -15.12 11.36
CA GLY A 23 -12.04 -16.17 12.31
C GLY A 23 -10.84 -15.85 13.20
N TRP A 24 -10.58 -16.75 14.14
CA TRP A 24 -9.64 -16.54 15.25
C TRP A 24 -8.18 -16.33 14.84
N LEU A 25 -7.69 -17.05 13.82
CA LEU A 25 -6.30 -16.94 13.35
C LEU A 25 -5.98 -15.53 12.84
N ILE A 26 -6.85 -14.94 12.01
CA ILE A 26 -6.60 -13.62 11.41
C ILE A 26 -6.65 -12.52 12.48
N SER A 27 -7.55 -12.64 13.46
CA SER A 27 -7.60 -11.69 14.58
C SER A 27 -6.32 -11.74 15.43
N PHE A 28 -5.77 -12.95 15.67
CA PHE A 28 -4.54 -13.10 16.44
C PHE A 28 -3.33 -12.54 15.69
N VAL A 29 -3.19 -12.85 14.40
CA VAL A 29 -2.11 -12.30 13.56
C VAL A 29 -2.22 -10.78 13.46
N GLY A 30 -3.43 -10.24 13.30
CA GLY A 30 -3.68 -8.80 13.30
C GLY A 30 -3.26 -8.12 14.60
N LEU A 31 -3.65 -8.70 15.75
CA LEU A 31 -3.24 -8.20 17.07
C LEU A 31 -1.72 -8.25 17.24
N ALA A 32 -1.08 -9.38 16.90
CA ALA A 32 0.36 -9.54 16.96
C ALA A 32 1.09 -8.50 16.08
N THR A 33 0.59 -8.27 14.85
CA THR A 33 1.14 -7.26 13.94
C THR A 33 1.00 -5.84 14.51
N ALA A 34 -0.15 -5.52 15.10
CA ALA A 34 -0.39 -4.22 15.73
C ALA A 34 0.55 -3.99 16.93
N LEU A 35 0.75 -5.00 17.77
CA LEU A 35 1.69 -4.95 18.89
C LEU A 35 3.13 -4.77 18.40
N ILE A 36 3.54 -5.49 17.36
CA ILE A 36 4.86 -5.32 16.75
C ILE A 36 5.05 -3.88 16.27
N ILE A 37 4.09 -3.32 15.54
CA ILE A 37 4.19 -1.93 15.04
C ILE A 37 4.24 -0.92 16.20
N ALA A 38 3.50 -1.17 17.29
CA ALA A 38 3.44 -0.26 18.44
C ALA A 38 4.72 -0.29 19.30
N PHE A 39 5.32 -1.47 19.49
CA PHE A 39 6.45 -1.64 20.42
C PHE A 39 7.82 -1.74 19.72
N VAL A 40 7.87 -2.15 18.45
CA VAL A 40 9.12 -2.28 17.71
C VAL A 40 9.43 -0.99 16.97
N LYS A 41 10.50 -0.32 17.39
CA LYS A 41 11.06 0.80 16.65
C LYS A 41 11.88 0.26 15.48
N PHE A 42 11.31 0.31 14.29
CA PHE A 42 12.03 -0.08 13.08
C PHE A 42 13.09 0.98 12.73
N PRO A 43 14.34 0.57 12.41
CA PRO A 43 15.30 1.49 11.83
C PRO A 43 14.75 2.03 10.51
N LYS A 44 14.89 3.34 10.27
CA LYS A 44 14.50 3.97 9.00
C LYS A 44 15.48 3.54 7.91
N ILE A 45 15.25 2.37 7.33
CA ILE A 45 15.98 1.88 6.17
C ILE A 45 15.41 2.59 4.94
N PHE A 46 16.26 3.31 4.21
CA PHE A 46 15.87 4.10 3.03
C PHE A 46 15.05 3.29 2.02
N PHE A 47 15.46 2.04 1.76
CA PHE A 47 14.78 1.16 0.81
C PHE A 47 13.34 0.83 1.22
N PHE A 48 13.09 0.51 2.49
CA PHE A 48 11.74 0.22 2.98
C PHE A 48 10.84 1.46 2.99
N SER A 49 11.39 2.63 3.32
CA SER A 49 10.64 3.90 3.22
C SER A 49 10.26 4.18 1.77
N LEU A 50 11.19 4.00 0.83
CA LEU A 50 10.96 4.22 -0.58
C LEU A 50 9.94 3.23 -1.15
N LEU A 51 9.99 1.95 -0.76
CA LEU A 51 8.97 0.97 -1.13
C LEU A 51 7.59 1.31 -0.57
N GLY A 52 7.54 1.78 0.69
CA GLY A 52 6.31 2.23 1.32
C GLY A 52 5.68 3.41 0.57
N GLU A 53 6.48 4.41 0.21
CA GLU A 53 6.03 5.55 -0.60
C GLU A 53 5.60 5.11 -2.01
N LEU A 54 6.36 4.23 -2.66
CA LEU A 54 6.03 3.72 -3.99
C LEU A 54 4.75 2.85 -3.99
N SER A 55 4.43 2.20 -2.87
CA SER A 55 3.28 1.29 -2.76
C SER A 55 1.96 1.98 -3.07
N TYR A 56 1.83 3.26 -2.71
CA TYR A 56 0.64 4.05 -2.98
C TYR A 56 0.47 4.31 -4.49
N SER A 57 1.52 4.82 -5.15
CA SER A 57 1.53 5.01 -6.59
C SER A 57 1.32 3.70 -7.35
N LEU A 58 1.84 2.58 -6.83
CA LEU A 58 1.69 1.25 -7.43
C LEU A 58 0.25 0.75 -7.30
N TYR A 59 -0.38 0.94 -6.13
CA TYR A 59 -1.78 0.60 -5.92
C TYR A 59 -2.70 1.33 -6.90
N LEU A 60 -2.47 2.62 -7.18
CA LEU A 60 -3.27 3.38 -8.13
C LEU A 60 -3.12 2.90 -9.58
N LEU A 61 -1.92 2.47 -9.97
CA LEU A 61 -1.59 2.22 -11.38
C LEU A 61 -1.57 0.75 -11.79
N HIS A 62 -1.40 -0.18 -10.86
CA HIS A 62 -1.28 -1.61 -11.20
C HIS A 62 -2.56 -2.15 -11.86
N ILE A 63 -3.76 -1.71 -11.45
CA ILE A 63 -5.02 -2.14 -12.07
C ILE A 63 -5.14 -1.60 -13.51
N PRO A 64 -5.08 -0.28 -13.77
CA PRO A 64 -5.24 0.24 -15.13
C PRO A 64 -4.14 -0.18 -16.10
N ILE A 65 -2.89 -0.37 -15.61
CA ILE A 65 -1.75 -0.71 -16.46
C ILE A 65 -1.61 -2.23 -16.58
N GLY A 66 -1.50 -2.92 -15.46
CA GLY A 66 -1.41 -4.39 -15.42
C GLY A 66 -2.63 -5.05 -16.06
N GLY A 67 -3.84 -4.55 -15.77
CA GLY A 67 -5.07 -5.04 -16.37
C GLY A 67 -5.10 -4.88 -17.90
N ARG A 68 -4.61 -3.75 -18.44
CA ARG A 68 -4.50 -3.55 -19.89
C ARG A 68 -3.50 -4.51 -20.53
N ILE A 69 -2.34 -4.71 -19.89
CA ILE A 69 -1.30 -5.61 -20.40
C ILE A 69 -1.79 -7.05 -20.40
N ILE A 70 -2.47 -7.49 -19.34
CA ILE A 70 -3.06 -8.83 -19.25
C ILE A 70 -4.18 -8.97 -20.30
N ASN A 71 -5.04 -7.96 -20.49
CA ASN A 71 -6.10 -8.00 -21.50
C ASN A 71 -5.53 -8.15 -22.92
N ILE A 72 -4.43 -7.46 -23.25
CA ILE A 72 -3.73 -7.67 -24.54
C ILE A 72 -3.11 -9.06 -24.59
N GLY A 73 -2.47 -9.47 -23.50
CA GLY A 73 -1.78 -10.76 -23.41
C GLY A 73 -2.70 -11.97 -23.53
N THR A 74 -3.91 -11.91 -22.97
CA THR A 74 -4.91 -12.99 -23.09
C THR A 74 -5.45 -13.16 -24.51
N ARG A 75 -5.28 -12.15 -25.38
CA ARG A 75 -5.58 -12.28 -26.83
C ARG A 75 -4.45 -12.98 -27.60
N LEU A 76 -3.25 -13.02 -27.03
CA LEU A 76 -2.14 -13.79 -27.56
C LEU A 76 -2.28 -15.25 -27.07
N ASN A 77 -1.80 -16.18 -27.89
CA ASN A 77 -1.99 -17.63 -27.72
C ASN A 77 -1.86 -18.11 -26.26
N SER A 78 -2.79 -18.97 -25.81
CA SER A 78 -3.00 -19.33 -24.40
C SER A 78 -2.01 -20.38 -23.88
N ASN A 79 -0.73 -20.22 -24.20
CA ASN A 79 0.33 -21.08 -23.68
C ASN A 79 0.78 -20.59 -22.29
N ILE A 80 1.06 -21.52 -21.37
CA ILE A 80 1.45 -21.21 -19.98
C ILE A 80 2.70 -20.32 -19.92
N TYR A 81 3.68 -20.55 -20.80
CA TYR A 81 4.89 -19.75 -20.89
C TYR A 81 4.59 -18.30 -21.31
N THR A 82 3.64 -18.12 -22.23
CA THR A 82 3.20 -16.81 -22.68
C THR A 82 2.49 -16.06 -21.55
N GLN A 83 1.63 -16.74 -20.78
CA GLN A 83 0.96 -16.16 -19.62
C GLN A 83 1.93 -15.70 -18.53
N ILE A 84 2.93 -16.52 -18.21
CA ILE A 84 3.97 -16.15 -17.22
C ILE A 84 4.76 -14.92 -17.69
N LEU A 85 5.14 -14.88 -18.98
CA LEU A 85 5.81 -13.72 -19.57
C LEU A 85 4.93 -12.46 -19.49
N ILE A 86 3.65 -12.57 -19.87
CA ILE A 86 2.71 -11.45 -19.80
C ILE A 86 2.58 -10.92 -18.36
N LEU A 87 2.45 -11.81 -17.37
CA LEU A 87 2.36 -11.42 -15.96
C LEU A 87 3.63 -10.72 -15.48
N PHE A 88 4.80 -11.24 -15.88
CA PHE A 88 6.08 -10.62 -15.56
C PHE A 88 6.21 -9.23 -16.17
N PHE A 89 5.83 -9.06 -17.44
CA PHE A 89 5.77 -7.75 -18.10
C PHE A 89 4.73 -6.83 -17.46
N ALA A 90 3.54 -7.33 -17.10
CA ALA A 90 2.49 -6.56 -16.45
C ALA A 90 2.97 -5.99 -15.11
N LEU A 91 3.68 -6.80 -14.32
CA LEU A 91 4.29 -6.37 -13.06
C LEU A 91 5.40 -5.33 -13.30
N LEU A 92 6.32 -5.61 -14.22
CA LEU A 92 7.43 -4.69 -14.54
C LEU A 92 6.94 -3.33 -15.01
N LEU A 93 6.00 -3.29 -15.96
CA LEU A 93 5.44 -2.04 -16.46
C LEU A 93 4.62 -1.31 -15.38
N SER A 94 3.91 -2.03 -14.52
CA SER A 94 3.19 -1.41 -13.39
C SER A 94 4.16 -0.78 -12.39
N CYS A 95 5.27 -1.43 -12.07
CA CYS A 95 6.33 -0.88 -11.23
C CYS A 95 6.99 0.36 -11.87
N LEU A 96 7.32 0.28 -13.16
CA LEU A 96 7.91 1.40 -13.91
C LEU A 96 6.98 2.62 -13.93
N ALA A 97 5.70 2.41 -14.24
CA ALA A 97 4.73 3.49 -14.29
C ALA A 97 4.47 4.09 -12.91
N SER A 98 4.40 3.26 -11.86
CA SER A 98 4.33 3.72 -10.48
C SER A 98 5.52 4.64 -10.12
N TYR A 99 6.73 4.23 -10.49
CA TYR A 99 7.93 5.04 -10.24
C TYR A 99 7.91 6.39 -10.97
N ILE A 100 7.42 6.41 -12.22
CA ILE A 100 7.24 7.65 -12.98
C ILE A 100 6.22 8.56 -12.27
N MET A 101 5.07 8.02 -11.87
CA MET A 101 4.03 8.79 -11.16
C MET A 101 4.53 9.36 -9.83
N TYR A 102 5.22 8.54 -9.04
CA TYR A 102 5.81 8.97 -7.77
C TYR A 102 6.81 10.11 -7.97
N LYS A 103 7.69 10.01 -8.98
CA LYS A 103 8.72 11.02 -9.24
C LYS A 103 8.16 12.32 -9.82
N PHE A 104 7.21 12.23 -10.76
CA PHE A 104 6.71 13.39 -11.53
C PHE A 104 5.46 14.04 -10.94
N VAL A 105 4.67 13.34 -10.13
CA VAL A 105 3.41 13.87 -9.57
C VAL A 105 3.49 13.91 -8.06
N GLU A 106 3.76 12.78 -7.41
CA GLU A 106 3.67 12.68 -5.95
C GLU A 106 4.70 13.58 -5.24
N LYS A 107 5.98 13.48 -5.60
CA LYS A 107 7.05 14.33 -5.05
C LYS A 107 6.81 15.83 -5.23
N PRO A 108 6.47 16.36 -6.42
CA PRO A 108 6.22 17.79 -6.55
C PRO A 108 4.97 18.22 -5.78
N VAL A 109 3.87 17.47 -5.86
CA VAL A 109 2.63 17.81 -5.15
C VAL A 109 2.84 17.88 -3.64
N LEU A 110 3.53 16.89 -3.06
CA LEU A 110 3.91 16.90 -1.63
C LEU A 110 4.74 18.14 -1.27
N ARG A 111 5.66 18.57 -2.13
CA ARG A 111 6.47 19.79 -1.92
C ARG A 111 5.61 21.05 -1.97
N TYR A 112 4.67 21.16 -2.91
CA TYR A 112 3.74 22.29 -3.00
C TYR A 112 2.90 22.43 -1.73
N PHE A 113 2.29 21.34 -1.24
CA PHE A 113 1.45 21.39 -0.04
C PHE A 113 2.23 21.61 1.26
N LYS A 114 3.47 21.13 1.35
CA LYS A 114 4.34 21.39 2.51
C LYS A 114 4.59 22.90 2.70
N ASN A 115 4.72 23.65 1.61
CA ASN A 115 4.94 25.09 1.66
C ASN A 115 3.67 25.88 2.04
N LEU A 116 2.47 25.35 1.75
CA LEU A 116 1.20 26.01 2.10
C LEU A 116 0.90 25.92 3.61
N LYS A 117 1.24 24.78 4.25
CA LYS A 117 0.97 24.56 5.68
C LYS A 117 1.75 25.50 6.61
N TYR A 118 2.87 26.07 6.14
CA TYR A 118 3.65 27.04 6.91
C TYR A 118 3.04 28.46 6.89
N LYS A 119 2.16 28.76 5.93
CA LYS A 119 1.57 30.10 5.77
C LYS A 119 0.30 30.34 6.58
N SER A 120 -0.30 29.29 7.16
CA SER A 120 -1.59 29.35 7.88
C SER A 120 -1.47 29.40 9.41
N SER A 121 -0.27 29.66 9.94
CA SER A 121 -0.01 29.77 11.39
C SER A 121 0.69 31.09 11.73
N ASN A 122 0.16 32.20 11.20
CA ASN A 122 0.44 33.56 11.66
C ASN A 122 -0.89 34.29 11.87
#